data_AF-A0A838VUL5-F1
#
_entry.id   AF-A0A838VUL5-F1
#
_cell.length_a   1.000
_cell.length_b   1.000
_cell.length_c   1.000
_cell.angle_alpha   90.00
_cell.angle_beta   90.00
_cell.angle_gamma   90.00
#
_symmetry.space_group_name_H-M   'P 1'
#
loop_
_entity.id
_entity.type
_entity.pdbx_description
1 polymer ?
#
loop_
_entity_poly.entity_id
_entity_poly.type
_entity_poly.pdbx_seq_one_letter_code
_entity_poly.pdbx_strand_id
1 'polypeptide(L)'
;MNIDTILKNIDPEISVILDNSLSNREITISDALKLFNSKDVEISIISLIADELRRRENGNTVTYVVNRNINFTNVCIKQCGFCAFSRDFRQEEGYILPIEEIVIRAKEAWKYGATEVCIQAGLPPNMDGYLYVDICKAIKKELPDIHIHAFSPEEILYASVKTNTSVYEYLKMLKEVGIGSLPGTSAEILVQEIRNKISPGRISVKDWINVITTAHKLDIPTTSTIMYGHLETYDDIVKHLDILRKIQKETNHFTEFVPLSFIHTESPMYNLGLMPNLREGAEGSEVLKMHAISRIFFNQVIKNIQVSWVKEGQKLSQIMLCAGANDLGGCLINESISTSAGSLYGQILRPKEMKKLVSSIGKIPAQRTSSYKIINKYETKEEIENESILDKVDPTVFGSYKELITINKFRYKLK
;
A
#
# COMPACT_ATOMS: atom_id res chain seq x y z
N MET A 1 16.45 21.58 -21.62
CA MET A 1 15.37 21.44 -22.61
C MET A 1 14.20 22.30 -22.13
N ASN A 2 13.65 23.19 -22.97
CA ASN A 2 12.57 24.09 -22.54
C ASN A 2 11.22 23.34 -22.54
N ILE A 3 10.50 23.34 -21.41
CA ILE A 3 9.18 22.69 -21.24
C ILE A 3 8.20 23.21 -22.30
N ASP A 4 8.24 24.52 -22.62
CA ASP A 4 7.37 25.14 -23.62
C ASP A 4 7.55 24.56 -25.03
N THR A 5 8.76 24.08 -25.36
CA THR A 5 9.02 23.46 -26.67
C THR A 5 8.48 22.03 -26.72
N ILE A 6 8.49 21.32 -25.59
CA ILE A 6 7.99 19.95 -25.47
C ILE A 6 6.47 19.93 -25.59
N LEU A 7 5.80 20.86 -24.90
CA LEU A 7 4.33 20.98 -24.88
C LEU A 7 3.73 21.34 -26.26
N LYS A 8 4.51 21.88 -27.20
CA LYS A 8 4.07 22.22 -28.56
C LYS A 8 3.96 21.01 -29.49
N ASN A 9 4.52 19.86 -29.13
CA ASN A 9 4.63 18.68 -29.98
C ASN A 9 3.67 17.55 -29.58
N ILE A 10 2.67 17.84 -28.74
CA ILE A 10 1.65 16.88 -28.28
C ILE A 10 0.25 17.41 -28.57
N ASP A 11 -0.76 16.57 -28.34
CA ASP A 11 -2.15 16.99 -28.44
C ASP A 11 -2.41 18.29 -27.65
N PRO A 12 -3.03 19.32 -28.27
CA PRO A 12 -3.27 20.61 -27.62
C PRO A 12 -4.07 20.52 -26.32
N GLU A 13 -5.01 19.58 -26.21
CA GLU A 13 -5.79 19.40 -24.98
C GLU A 13 -4.91 18.86 -23.85
N ILE A 14 -4.08 17.85 -24.14
CA ILE A 14 -3.11 17.31 -23.18
C ILE A 14 -2.12 18.39 -22.74
N SER A 15 -1.63 19.20 -23.70
CA SER A 15 -0.75 20.33 -23.45
C SER A 15 -1.33 21.32 -22.44
N VAL A 16 -2.59 21.72 -22.64
CA VAL A 16 -3.31 22.64 -21.74
C VAL A 16 -3.51 22.03 -20.35
N ILE A 17 -3.83 20.75 -20.26
CA ILE A 17 -3.99 20.04 -18.97
C ILE A 17 -2.67 20.07 -18.18
N LEU A 18 -1.55 19.79 -18.85
CA LEU A 18 -0.23 19.76 -18.22
C LEU A 18 0.24 21.16 -17.80
N ASP A 19 0.01 22.18 -18.62
CA ASP A 19 0.31 23.57 -18.28
C ASP A 19 -0.50 24.07 -17.06
N ASN A 20 -1.80 23.76 -17.05
CA ASN A 20 -2.66 24.03 -15.89
C ASN A 20 -2.12 23.35 -14.62
N SER A 21 -1.68 22.10 -14.74
CA SER A 21 -1.11 21.34 -13.62
C SER A 21 0.18 21.98 -13.08
N LEU A 22 1.08 22.41 -13.97
CA LEU A 22 2.30 23.16 -13.61
C LEU A 22 2.00 24.52 -12.96
N SER A 23 0.86 25.11 -13.30
CA SER A 23 0.33 26.33 -12.69
C SER A 23 -0.49 26.07 -11.43
N ASN A 24 -0.36 24.88 -10.84
CA ASN A 24 -1.05 24.47 -9.60
C ASN A 24 -2.58 24.50 -9.67
N ARG A 25 -3.16 24.45 -10.87
CA ARG A 25 -4.61 24.31 -11.05
C ARG A 25 -5.01 22.84 -10.93
N GLU A 26 -6.12 22.61 -10.23
CA GLU A 26 -6.71 21.28 -10.11
C GLU A 26 -7.23 20.80 -11.46
N ILE A 27 -6.85 19.58 -11.86
CA ILE A 27 -7.37 18.94 -13.07
C ILE A 27 -8.68 18.22 -12.80
N THR A 28 -9.57 18.19 -13.79
CA THR A 28 -10.86 17.52 -13.68
C THR A 28 -10.75 16.01 -13.88
N ILE A 29 -11.84 15.28 -13.59
CA ILE A 29 -11.98 13.85 -13.93
C ILE A 29 -11.81 13.64 -15.44
N SER A 30 -12.40 14.51 -16.26
CA SER A 30 -12.29 14.44 -17.72
C SER A 30 -10.85 14.61 -18.18
N ASP A 31 -10.12 15.57 -17.59
CA ASP A 31 -8.71 15.79 -17.90
C ASP A 31 -7.86 14.55 -17.55
N ALA A 32 -8.06 13.98 -16.35
CA ALA A 32 -7.36 12.77 -15.94
C ALA A 32 -7.63 11.60 -16.89
N LEU A 33 -8.89 11.42 -17.32
CA LEU A 33 -9.25 10.38 -18.27
C LEU A 33 -8.55 10.58 -19.63
N LYS A 34 -8.44 11.82 -20.11
CA LYS A 34 -7.66 12.14 -21.32
C LYS A 34 -6.18 11.79 -21.13
N LEU A 35 -5.59 12.13 -19.99
CA LEU A 35 -4.20 11.77 -19.68
C LEU A 35 -4.01 10.24 -19.66
N PHE A 36 -4.93 9.45 -19.11
CA PHE A 36 -4.82 7.99 -19.11
C PHE A 36 -4.91 7.40 -20.54
N ASN A 37 -5.67 8.03 -21.43
CA ASN A 37 -5.80 7.61 -22.83
C ASN A 37 -4.64 8.07 -23.73
N SER A 38 -3.71 8.88 -23.22
CA SER A 38 -2.50 9.33 -23.95
C SER A 38 -1.61 8.18 -24.43
N LYS A 39 -0.81 8.42 -25.47
CA LYS A 39 0.05 7.38 -26.07
C LYS A 39 1.45 7.91 -26.40
N ASP A 40 2.39 6.98 -26.58
CA ASP A 40 3.72 7.24 -27.12
C ASP A 40 4.47 8.39 -26.39
N VAL A 41 4.83 9.44 -27.13
CA VAL A 41 5.62 10.58 -26.62
C VAL A 41 4.91 11.32 -25.48
N GLU A 42 3.58 11.32 -25.46
CA GLU A 42 2.79 12.01 -24.45
C GLU A 42 3.02 11.41 -23.06
N ILE A 43 3.17 10.08 -22.97
CA ILE A 43 3.43 9.39 -21.69
C ILE A 43 4.75 9.87 -21.08
N SER A 44 5.77 10.06 -21.93
CA SER A 44 7.08 10.55 -21.49
C SER A 44 6.98 11.98 -20.95
N ILE A 45 6.18 12.82 -21.61
CA ILE A 45 5.99 14.22 -21.21
C ILE A 45 5.18 14.31 -19.92
N ILE A 46 4.10 13.54 -19.79
CA ILE A 46 3.32 13.39 -18.56
C ILE A 46 4.24 12.99 -17.40
N SER A 47 5.15 12.04 -17.62
CA SER A 47 6.10 11.57 -16.60
C SER A 47 7.07 12.67 -16.16
N LEU A 48 7.60 13.46 -17.10
CA LEU A 48 8.48 14.61 -16.79
C LEU A 48 7.75 15.68 -15.98
N ILE A 49 6.51 16.00 -16.35
CA ILE A 49 5.67 16.97 -15.63
C ILE A 49 5.35 16.46 -14.21
N ALA A 50 4.99 15.18 -14.08
CA ALA A 50 4.77 14.56 -12.79
C ALA A 50 6.03 14.61 -11.90
N ASP A 51 7.21 14.34 -12.45
CA ASP A 51 8.45 14.40 -11.68
C ASP A 51 8.82 15.83 -11.24
N GLU A 52 8.54 16.84 -12.08
CA GLU A 52 8.68 18.25 -11.71
C GLU A 52 7.72 18.65 -10.59
N LEU A 53 6.45 18.22 -10.64
CA LEU A 53 5.49 18.45 -9.55
C LEU A 53 5.93 17.76 -8.25
N ARG A 54 6.40 16.51 -8.35
CA ARG A 54 6.97 15.76 -7.22
C ARG A 54 8.17 16.51 -6.63
N ARG A 55 9.06 17.03 -7.47
CA ARG A 55 10.23 17.81 -7.03
C ARG A 55 9.82 19.11 -6.32
N ARG A 56 8.79 19.81 -6.79
CA ARG A 56 8.25 21.01 -6.13
C ARG A 56 7.66 20.70 -4.76
N GLU A 57 6.89 19.62 -4.64
CA GLU A 57 6.18 19.25 -3.41
C GLU A 57 7.10 18.55 -2.38
N ASN A 58 8.06 17.73 -2.82
CA ASN A 58 8.84 16.85 -1.92
C ASN A 58 10.36 17.08 -1.99
N GLY A 59 10.81 18.01 -2.84
CA GLY A 59 12.24 18.19 -3.09
C GLY A 59 12.86 16.95 -3.73
N ASN A 60 14.14 16.72 -3.42
CA ASN A 60 14.89 15.59 -3.97
C ASN A 60 14.92 14.35 -3.04
N THR A 61 14.13 14.37 -1.96
CA THR A 61 14.10 13.29 -0.99
C THR A 61 13.19 12.16 -1.47
N VAL A 62 13.65 10.92 -1.36
CA VAL A 62 12.82 9.71 -1.48
C VAL A 62 12.87 8.96 -0.17
N THR A 63 11.70 8.63 0.36
CA THR A 63 11.60 8.00 1.67
C THR A 63 11.49 6.48 1.61
N TYR A 64 11.76 5.83 2.73
CA TYR A 64 11.41 4.44 3.02
C TYR A 64 11.20 4.25 4.52
N VAL A 65 10.49 3.21 4.92
CA VAL A 65 10.28 2.83 6.34
C VAL A 65 10.87 1.45 6.61
N VAL A 66 11.49 1.27 7.77
CA VAL A 66 11.87 -0.07 8.24
C VAL A 66 10.68 -0.64 8.99
N ASN A 67 10.02 -1.63 8.40
CA ASN A 67 8.83 -2.25 8.95
C ASN A 67 8.84 -3.78 8.81
N ARG A 68 7.99 -4.45 9.58
CA ARG A 68 7.71 -5.89 9.46
C ARG A 68 6.22 -6.11 9.21
N ASN A 69 5.91 -6.96 8.23
CA ASN A 69 4.56 -7.44 8.03
C ASN A 69 4.29 -8.62 8.97
N ILE A 70 3.20 -8.56 9.71
CA ILE A 70 2.74 -9.63 10.58
C ILE A 70 1.31 -10.00 10.15
N ASN A 71 1.24 -10.96 9.22
CA ASN A 71 -0.04 -11.57 8.88
C ASN A 71 -0.36 -12.62 9.93
N PHE A 72 -1.31 -12.35 10.81
CA PHE A 72 -1.56 -13.25 11.95
C PHE A 72 -2.50 -14.41 11.63
N THR A 73 -3.14 -14.40 10.47
CA THR A 73 -3.86 -15.56 9.91
C THR A 73 -4.03 -15.38 8.42
N ASN A 74 -3.98 -16.48 7.67
CA ASN A 74 -4.37 -16.54 6.26
C ASN A 74 -5.79 -17.13 6.07
N VAL A 75 -6.46 -17.59 7.12
CA VAL A 75 -7.81 -18.15 7.04
C VAL A 75 -8.82 -17.03 6.87
N CYS A 76 -9.66 -17.13 5.84
CA CYS A 76 -10.62 -16.07 5.52
C CYS A 76 -11.95 -16.62 5.04
N ILE A 77 -13.06 -16.11 5.59
CA ILE A 77 -14.41 -16.40 5.08
C ILE A 77 -14.73 -15.66 3.77
N LYS A 78 -13.91 -14.68 3.37
CA LYS A 78 -14.08 -13.96 2.11
C LYS A 78 -13.36 -14.71 1.00
N GLN A 79 -14.05 -14.91 -0.12
CA GLN A 79 -13.53 -15.61 -1.29
C GLN A 79 -13.24 -14.58 -2.38
N CYS A 80 -12.24 -13.72 -2.14
CA CYS A 80 -11.84 -12.72 -3.13
C CYS A 80 -11.13 -13.41 -4.30
N GLY A 81 -11.57 -13.14 -5.53
CA GLY A 81 -11.05 -13.78 -6.73
C GLY A 81 -9.56 -13.50 -6.97
N PHE A 82 -9.06 -12.33 -6.58
CA PHE A 82 -7.64 -11.97 -6.75
C PHE A 82 -6.72 -12.47 -5.62
N CYS A 83 -7.25 -12.95 -4.50
CA CYS A 83 -6.45 -13.17 -3.29
C CYS A 83 -5.82 -14.57 -3.28
N ALA A 84 -4.54 -14.65 -3.60
CA ALA A 84 -3.75 -15.87 -3.50
C ALA A 84 -3.36 -16.26 -2.06
N PHE A 85 -3.46 -15.29 -1.13
CA PHE A 85 -3.04 -15.49 0.27
C PHE A 85 -4.10 -16.19 1.11
N SER A 86 -5.39 -15.95 0.86
CA SER A 86 -6.46 -16.52 1.68
C SER A 86 -6.53 -18.03 1.55
N ARG A 87 -6.85 -18.69 2.67
CA ARG A 87 -7.17 -20.11 2.74
C ARG A 87 -8.57 -20.31 3.30
N ASP A 88 -9.27 -21.30 2.76
CA ASP A 88 -10.52 -21.77 3.37
C ASP A 88 -10.21 -22.37 4.75
N PHE A 89 -11.15 -22.27 5.69
CA PHE A 89 -11.00 -22.78 7.06
C PHE A 89 -10.83 -24.31 7.15
N ARG A 90 -11.01 -25.04 6.04
CA ARG A 90 -10.77 -26.49 5.92
C ARG A 90 -9.42 -26.85 5.31
N GLN A 91 -8.65 -25.89 4.82
CA GLN A 91 -7.36 -26.16 4.18
C GLN A 91 -6.24 -26.33 5.23
N GLU A 92 -5.36 -27.31 5.01
CA GLU A 92 -4.28 -27.65 5.96
C GLU A 92 -3.23 -26.55 6.10
N GLU A 93 -3.13 -25.66 5.11
CA GLU A 93 -2.24 -24.50 5.09
C GLU A 93 -2.78 -23.30 5.91
N GLY A 94 -3.98 -23.43 6.48
CA GLY A 94 -4.56 -22.42 7.36
C GLY A 94 -3.80 -22.31 8.69
N TYR A 95 -3.42 -21.08 9.08
CA TYR A 95 -2.81 -20.82 10.39
C TYR A 95 -3.47 -19.65 11.11
N ILE A 96 -3.31 -19.60 12.43
CA ILE A 96 -3.60 -18.45 13.28
C ILE A 96 -2.52 -18.31 14.33
N LEU A 97 -1.88 -17.13 14.41
CA LEU A 97 -0.85 -16.84 15.40
C LEU A 97 -1.50 -16.46 16.73
N PRO A 98 -1.01 -17.01 17.86
CA PRO A 98 -1.38 -16.50 19.17
C PRO A 98 -0.75 -15.11 19.40
N ILE A 99 -1.34 -14.30 20.29
CA ILE A 99 -0.89 -12.93 20.57
C ILE A 99 0.58 -12.90 20.99
N GLU A 100 1.03 -13.89 21.76
CA GLU A 100 2.41 -14.00 22.22
C GLU A 100 3.40 -14.09 21.04
N GLU A 101 3.04 -14.82 19.99
CA GLU A 101 3.86 -14.94 18.78
C GLU A 101 3.88 -13.63 17.98
N ILE A 102 2.74 -12.92 17.91
CA ILE A 102 2.67 -11.59 17.29
C ILE A 102 3.61 -10.61 18.00
N VAL A 103 3.61 -10.60 19.34
CA VAL A 103 4.48 -9.76 20.17
C VAL A 103 5.95 -10.14 19.99
N ILE A 104 6.28 -11.44 19.95
CA ILE A 104 7.65 -11.91 19.66
C ILE A 104 8.13 -11.33 18.33
N ARG A 105 7.32 -11.44 17.27
CA ARG A 105 7.69 -10.94 15.95
C ARG A 105 7.86 -9.42 15.90
N ALA A 106 7.02 -8.70 16.64
CA ALA A 106 7.15 -7.25 16.80
C ALA A 106 8.46 -6.87 17.53
N LYS A 107 8.80 -7.59 18.61
CA LYS A 107 10.05 -7.38 19.36
C LYS A 107 11.29 -7.64 18.51
N GLU A 108 11.26 -8.72 17.73
CA GLU A 108 12.32 -9.03 16.78
C GLU A 108 12.49 -7.92 15.75
N ALA A 109 11.40 -7.43 15.15
CA ALA A 109 11.46 -6.33 14.18
C ALA A 109 12.08 -5.07 14.81
N TRP A 110 11.60 -4.70 16.00
CA TRP A 110 12.07 -3.53 16.73
C TRP A 110 13.56 -3.62 17.05
N LYS A 111 14.04 -4.79 17.51
CA LYS A 111 15.46 -5.06 17.76
C LYS A 111 16.34 -4.80 16.53
N TYR A 112 15.81 -4.99 15.33
CA TYR A 112 16.51 -4.77 14.06
C TYR A 112 16.20 -3.40 13.42
N GLY A 113 15.67 -2.46 14.21
CA GLY A 113 15.49 -1.06 13.81
C GLY A 113 14.16 -0.75 13.13
N ALA A 114 13.19 -1.67 13.17
CA ALA A 114 11.85 -1.38 12.68
C ALA A 114 11.15 -0.35 13.57
N THR A 115 10.57 0.67 12.93
CA THR A 115 9.75 1.69 13.60
C THR A 115 8.26 1.43 13.45
N GLU A 116 7.90 0.44 12.63
CA GLU A 116 6.52 0.08 12.31
C GLU A 116 6.35 -1.44 12.27
N VAL A 117 5.22 -1.91 12.78
CA VAL A 117 4.66 -3.22 12.41
C VAL A 117 3.39 -3.01 11.61
N CYS A 118 3.31 -3.67 10.45
CA CYS A 118 2.12 -3.71 9.62
C CYS A 118 1.36 -5.01 9.92
N ILE A 119 0.16 -4.92 10.50
CA ILE A 119 -0.59 -6.11 10.96
C ILE A 119 -1.88 -6.24 10.18
N GLN A 120 -2.05 -7.38 9.52
CA GLN A 120 -3.22 -7.69 8.70
C GLN A 120 -3.60 -9.15 8.87
N ALA A 121 -4.80 -9.51 8.47
CA ALA A 121 -5.27 -10.88 8.55
C ALA A 121 -6.38 -11.23 7.56
N GLY A 122 -6.55 -12.53 7.36
CA GLY A 122 -7.84 -13.08 6.95
C GLY A 122 -8.89 -12.96 8.07
N LEU A 123 -10.14 -13.28 7.73
CA LEU A 123 -11.27 -13.27 8.65
C LEU A 123 -11.70 -14.71 8.96
N PRO A 124 -11.09 -15.41 9.93
CA PRO A 124 -11.52 -16.76 10.25
C PRO A 124 -12.95 -16.78 10.80
N PRO A 125 -13.69 -17.89 10.59
CA PRO A 125 -14.99 -18.09 11.25
C PRO A 125 -14.87 -17.92 12.77
N ASN A 126 -15.90 -17.32 13.39
CA ASN A 126 -15.99 -17.14 14.85
C ASN A 126 -14.82 -16.38 15.51
N MET A 127 -14.05 -15.59 14.74
CA MET A 127 -13.02 -14.74 15.34
C MET A 127 -13.64 -13.72 16.28
N ASP A 128 -13.07 -13.62 17.48
CA ASP A 128 -13.47 -12.62 18.46
C ASP A 128 -13.15 -11.21 17.92
N GLY A 129 -14.15 -10.33 17.96
CA GLY A 129 -13.98 -8.93 17.56
C GLY A 129 -13.00 -8.19 18.47
N TYR A 130 -12.83 -8.57 19.73
CA TYR A 130 -11.88 -7.89 20.64
C TYR A 130 -10.41 -8.28 20.42
N LEU A 131 -10.15 -9.33 19.64
CA LEU A 131 -8.78 -9.81 19.38
C LEU A 131 -7.84 -8.70 18.86
N TYR A 132 -8.33 -7.83 17.97
CA TYR A 132 -7.52 -6.75 17.42
C TYR A 132 -7.11 -5.71 18.49
N VAL A 133 -8.01 -5.43 19.43
CA VAL A 133 -7.74 -4.55 20.59
C VAL A 133 -6.68 -5.19 21.49
N ASP A 134 -6.81 -6.48 21.77
CA ASP A 134 -5.87 -7.22 22.62
C ASP A 134 -4.48 -7.34 21.98
N ILE A 135 -4.40 -7.50 20.66
CA ILE A 135 -3.13 -7.44 19.91
C ILE A 135 -2.46 -6.09 20.12
N CYS A 136 -3.18 -4.97 19.94
CA CYS A 136 -2.61 -3.64 20.13
C CYS A 136 -2.12 -3.43 21.56
N LYS A 137 -2.95 -3.78 22.57
CA LYS A 137 -2.58 -3.70 23.99
C LYS A 137 -1.31 -4.48 24.28
N ALA A 138 -1.23 -5.73 23.79
CA ALA A 138 -0.09 -6.61 24.06
C ALA A 138 1.21 -6.09 23.43
N ILE A 139 1.14 -5.55 22.19
CA ILE A 139 2.30 -4.93 21.54
C ILE A 139 2.71 -3.67 22.30
N LYS A 140 1.77 -2.75 22.59
CA LYS A 140 2.09 -1.48 23.26
C LYS A 140 2.62 -1.66 24.69
N LYS A 141 2.21 -2.72 25.38
CA LYS A 141 2.76 -3.06 26.70
C LYS A 141 4.27 -3.31 26.64
N GLU A 142 4.74 -3.98 25.58
CA GLU A 142 6.15 -4.39 25.46
C GLU A 142 6.99 -3.42 24.60
N LEU A 143 6.34 -2.72 23.68
CA LEU A 143 6.93 -1.82 22.69
C LEU A 143 6.11 -0.53 22.60
N PRO A 144 6.17 0.35 23.61
CA PRO A 144 5.32 1.55 23.67
C PRO A 144 5.53 2.48 22.46
N ASP A 145 6.76 2.56 21.95
CA ASP A 145 7.14 3.49 20.89
C ASP A 145 6.95 2.95 19.46
N ILE A 146 6.67 1.65 19.27
CA ILE A 146 6.52 1.10 17.92
C ILE A 146 5.20 1.59 17.30
N HIS A 147 5.24 2.02 16.03
CA HIS A 147 4.02 2.39 15.32
C HIS A 147 3.26 1.13 14.91
N ILE A 148 1.97 1.07 15.26
CA ILE A 148 1.09 -0.02 14.84
C ILE A 148 0.28 0.47 13.64
N HIS A 149 0.66 0.03 12.45
CA HIS A 149 -0.11 0.24 11.22
C HIS A 149 -0.94 -1.00 10.95
N ALA A 150 -2.20 -1.04 11.39
CA ALA A 150 -2.91 -2.31 11.45
C ALA A 150 -4.37 -2.24 11.06
N PHE A 151 -4.86 -3.37 10.58
CA PHE A 151 -6.26 -3.69 10.32
C PHE A 151 -6.87 -2.89 9.16
N SER A 152 -7.22 -3.60 8.10
CA SER A 152 -7.94 -3.05 6.97
C SER A 152 -9.35 -2.57 7.37
N PRO A 153 -9.96 -1.68 6.58
CA PRO A 153 -11.35 -1.27 6.78
C PRO A 153 -12.36 -2.42 6.85
N GLU A 154 -12.10 -3.55 6.17
CA GLU A 154 -12.90 -4.76 6.31
C GLU A 154 -12.80 -5.34 7.72
N GLU A 155 -11.59 -5.46 8.27
CA GLU A 155 -11.35 -5.99 9.62
C GLU A 155 -12.00 -5.10 10.67
N ILE A 156 -11.90 -3.77 10.52
CA ILE A 156 -12.58 -2.81 11.41
C ILE A 156 -14.10 -2.98 11.36
N LEU A 157 -14.69 -3.09 10.16
CA LEU A 157 -16.13 -3.28 10.02
C LEU A 157 -16.56 -4.61 10.64
N TYR A 158 -15.86 -5.71 10.30
CA TYR A 158 -16.11 -7.03 10.84
C TYR A 158 -16.08 -7.01 12.37
N ALA A 159 -15.04 -6.43 12.96
CA ALA A 159 -14.87 -6.36 14.40
C ALA A 159 -16.00 -5.56 15.06
N SER A 160 -16.35 -4.40 14.50
CA SER A 160 -17.44 -3.57 15.03
C SER A 160 -18.78 -4.31 15.07
N VAL A 161 -19.06 -5.13 14.05
CA VAL A 161 -20.25 -5.99 14.00
C VAL A 161 -20.17 -7.10 15.04
N LYS A 162 -19.00 -7.74 15.19
CA LYS A 162 -18.80 -8.82 16.17
C LYS A 162 -18.91 -8.36 17.61
N THR A 163 -18.50 -7.14 17.91
CA THR A 163 -18.59 -6.54 19.24
C THR A 163 -19.91 -5.80 19.48
N ASN A 164 -20.82 -5.77 18.49
CA ASN A 164 -22.07 -5.00 18.54
C ASN A 164 -21.85 -3.52 18.88
N THR A 165 -20.81 -2.92 18.29
CA THR A 165 -20.45 -1.50 18.46
C THR A 165 -20.54 -0.77 17.12
N SER A 166 -20.65 0.56 17.16
CA SER A 166 -20.46 1.35 15.94
C SER A 166 -18.98 1.31 15.51
N VAL A 167 -18.72 1.60 14.22
CA VAL A 167 -17.35 1.78 13.71
C VAL A 167 -16.60 2.85 14.50
N TYR A 168 -17.28 3.93 14.91
CA TYR A 168 -16.71 5.00 15.71
C TYR A 168 -16.25 4.50 17.09
N GLU A 169 -17.11 3.81 17.84
CA GLU A 169 -16.76 3.30 19.17
C GLU A 169 -15.63 2.27 19.07
N TYR A 170 -15.66 1.40 18.06
CA TYR A 170 -14.62 0.41 17.86
C TYR A 170 -13.25 1.04 17.53
N LEU A 171 -13.21 2.02 16.63
CA LEU A 171 -11.98 2.76 16.32
C LEU A 171 -11.47 3.58 17.51
N LYS A 172 -12.38 4.14 18.32
CA LYS A 172 -12.03 4.83 19.55
C LYS A 172 -11.34 3.89 20.54
N MET A 173 -11.88 2.68 20.73
CA MET A 173 -11.23 1.64 21.54
C MET A 173 -9.83 1.30 21.03
N LEU A 174 -9.64 1.17 19.71
CA LEU A 174 -8.33 0.95 19.11
C LEU A 174 -7.36 2.12 19.35
N LYS A 175 -7.85 3.36 19.25
CA LYS A 175 -7.08 4.58 19.56
C LYS A 175 -6.60 4.60 21.01
N GLU A 176 -7.47 4.26 21.96
CA GLU A 176 -7.15 4.23 23.39
C GLU A 176 -6.06 3.20 23.72
N VAL A 177 -5.96 2.11 22.96
CA VAL A 177 -4.92 1.08 23.15
C VAL A 177 -3.69 1.28 22.26
N GLY A 178 -3.64 2.38 21.53
CA GLY A 178 -2.43 2.84 20.82
C GLY A 178 -2.29 2.36 19.37
N ILE A 179 -3.38 2.14 18.64
CA ILE A 179 -3.30 2.05 17.17
C ILE A 179 -2.65 3.33 16.61
N GLY A 180 -1.72 3.20 15.67
CA GLY A 180 -1.02 4.34 15.09
C GLY A 180 -1.66 4.84 13.79
N SER A 181 -2.04 3.92 12.90
CA SER A 181 -2.73 4.22 11.64
C SER A 181 -3.40 2.98 11.07
N LEU A 182 -4.29 3.15 10.09
CA LEU A 182 -4.90 2.02 9.36
C LEU A 182 -4.37 1.91 7.93
N PRO A 183 -4.12 0.69 7.41
CA PRO A 183 -3.85 0.47 5.99
C PRO A 183 -5.10 0.74 5.14
N GLY A 184 -4.97 1.56 4.10
CA GLY A 184 -6.01 1.85 3.10
C GLY A 184 -6.41 0.70 2.18
N THR A 185 -6.03 -0.52 2.55
CA THR A 185 -6.38 -1.77 1.88
C THR A 185 -7.88 -2.06 1.90
N SER A 186 -8.30 -3.17 1.29
CA SER A 186 -9.72 -3.48 1.06
C SER A 186 -10.43 -2.45 0.15
N ALA A 187 -9.70 -1.49 -0.41
CA ALA A 187 -10.15 -0.55 -1.42
C ALA A 187 -10.22 -1.20 -2.80
N GLU A 188 -9.21 -1.99 -3.16
CA GLU A 188 -9.02 -2.62 -4.48
C GLU A 188 -9.31 -1.61 -5.60
N ILE A 189 -10.53 -1.61 -6.12
CA ILE A 189 -11.08 -0.46 -6.80
C ILE A 189 -12.35 0.05 -6.11
N LEU A 190 -12.49 1.36 -5.90
CA LEU A 190 -13.65 1.98 -5.25
C LEU A 190 -14.82 2.19 -6.22
N VAL A 191 -15.09 1.18 -7.05
CA VAL A 191 -16.24 1.10 -7.95
C VAL A 191 -17.01 -0.18 -7.64
N GLN A 192 -18.23 -0.04 -7.09
CA GLN A 192 -18.97 -1.16 -6.52
C GLN A 192 -19.27 -2.27 -7.54
N GLU A 193 -19.57 -1.90 -8.79
CA GLU A 193 -19.86 -2.86 -9.86
C GLU A 193 -18.66 -3.76 -10.17
N ILE A 194 -17.44 -3.22 -10.17
CA ILE A 194 -16.22 -4.01 -10.36
C ILE A 194 -15.94 -4.84 -9.10
N ARG A 195 -16.12 -4.28 -7.90
CA ARG A 195 -15.95 -5.04 -6.63
C ARG A 195 -16.87 -6.24 -6.52
N ASN A 196 -18.12 -6.10 -6.95
CA ASN A 196 -19.10 -7.20 -6.96
C ASN A 196 -18.63 -8.38 -7.83
N LYS A 197 -17.79 -8.10 -8.83
CA LYS A 197 -17.20 -9.11 -9.71
C LYS A 197 -15.97 -9.77 -9.08
N ILE A 198 -15.01 -8.97 -8.60
CA ILE A 198 -13.69 -9.48 -8.17
C ILE A 198 -13.61 -9.90 -6.70
N SER A 199 -14.50 -9.40 -5.85
CA SER A 199 -14.54 -9.69 -4.41
C SER A 199 -15.97 -9.64 -3.86
N PRO A 200 -16.85 -10.54 -4.30
CA PRO A 200 -18.22 -10.59 -3.81
C PRO A 200 -18.25 -10.80 -2.29
N GLY A 201 -19.10 -10.06 -1.59
CA GLY A 201 -19.26 -10.14 -0.13
C GLY A 201 -18.16 -9.46 0.69
N ARG A 202 -17.18 -8.81 0.05
CA ARG A 202 -16.27 -7.87 0.73
C ARG A 202 -17.01 -6.55 1.02
N ILE A 203 -16.45 -5.73 1.91
CA ILE A 203 -16.94 -4.42 2.34
C ILE A 203 -17.40 -3.60 1.14
N SER A 204 -18.53 -2.90 1.26
CA SER A 204 -19.01 -2.03 0.18
C SER A 204 -18.13 -0.78 0.07
N VAL A 205 -18.15 -0.09 -1.08
CA VAL A 205 -17.49 1.21 -1.24
C VAL A 205 -17.99 2.20 -0.19
N LYS A 206 -19.31 2.21 0.06
CA LYS A 206 -19.93 3.08 1.07
C LYS A 206 -19.37 2.82 2.46
N ASP A 207 -19.27 1.55 2.85
CA ASP A 207 -18.78 1.18 4.17
C ASP A 207 -17.27 1.42 4.30
N TRP A 208 -16.50 1.22 3.23
CA TRP A 208 -15.08 1.56 3.19
C TRP A 208 -14.87 3.06 3.43
N ILE A 209 -15.63 3.91 2.72
CA ILE A 209 -15.60 5.37 2.91
C ILE A 209 -16.01 5.73 4.35
N ASN A 210 -17.05 5.10 4.89
CA ASN A 210 -17.49 5.32 6.26
C ASN A 210 -16.39 5.00 7.28
N VAL A 211 -15.70 3.86 7.15
CA VAL A 211 -14.61 3.48 8.06
C VAL A 211 -13.45 4.48 7.97
N ILE A 212 -13.00 4.81 6.76
CA ILE A 212 -11.87 5.73 6.55
C ILE A 212 -12.18 7.13 7.10
N THR A 213 -13.32 7.69 6.73
CA THR A 213 -13.72 9.03 7.21
C THR A 213 -13.97 9.04 8.73
N THR A 214 -14.44 7.94 9.31
CA THR A 214 -14.58 7.81 10.78
C THR A 214 -13.22 7.73 11.47
N ALA A 215 -12.26 7.00 10.91
CA ALA A 215 -10.89 6.97 11.41
C ALA A 215 -10.26 8.38 11.39
N HIS A 216 -10.43 9.10 10.29
CA HIS A 216 -9.93 10.47 10.15
C HIS A 216 -10.58 11.45 11.14
N LYS A 217 -11.88 11.32 11.44
CA LYS A 217 -12.58 12.10 12.48
C LYS A 217 -12.04 11.84 13.89
N LEU A 218 -11.40 10.70 14.09
CA LEU A 218 -10.72 10.31 15.32
C LEU A 218 -9.22 10.61 15.26
N ASP A 219 -8.73 11.42 14.32
CA ASP A 219 -7.30 11.69 14.08
C ASP A 219 -6.45 10.42 13.91
N ILE A 220 -7.04 9.33 13.42
CA ILE A 220 -6.31 8.12 13.04
C ILE A 220 -5.97 8.26 11.56
N PRO A 221 -4.71 8.54 11.20
CA PRO A 221 -4.33 8.64 9.80
C PRO A 221 -4.46 7.29 9.10
N THR A 222 -4.68 7.31 7.80
CA THR A 222 -4.73 6.09 6.98
C THR A 222 -3.83 6.21 5.76
N THR A 223 -3.46 5.08 5.16
CA THR A 223 -2.92 5.07 3.80
C THR A 223 -4.08 4.95 2.81
N SER A 224 -3.84 5.10 1.51
CA SER A 224 -4.83 4.85 0.46
C SER A 224 -4.22 3.98 -0.62
N THR A 225 -5.01 3.08 -1.22
CA THR A 225 -4.49 2.09 -2.16
C THR A 225 -5.42 1.90 -3.35
N ILE A 226 -4.87 1.53 -4.50
CA ILE A 226 -5.63 1.03 -5.66
C ILE A 226 -4.99 -0.26 -6.17
N MET A 227 -5.80 -1.30 -6.40
CA MET A 227 -5.41 -2.44 -7.20
C MET A 227 -5.90 -2.24 -8.65
N TYR A 228 -4.99 -2.33 -9.61
CA TYR A 228 -5.25 -2.04 -11.03
C TYR A 228 -4.51 -3.02 -11.96
N GLY A 229 -4.83 -3.00 -13.25
CA GLY A 229 -4.39 -3.95 -14.25
C GLY A 229 -5.20 -5.24 -14.29
N HIS A 230 -6.46 -5.26 -13.81
CA HIS A 230 -7.31 -6.47 -13.80
C HIS A 230 -8.48 -6.37 -14.79
N LEU A 231 -9.62 -5.80 -14.37
CA LEU A 231 -10.85 -5.73 -15.17
C LEU A 231 -11.34 -4.30 -15.37
N GLU A 232 -10.80 -3.37 -14.59
CA GLU A 232 -11.23 -2.00 -14.57
C GLU A 232 -10.86 -1.24 -15.84
N THR A 233 -11.66 -0.23 -16.14
CA THR A 233 -11.37 0.75 -17.19
C THR A 233 -10.63 1.95 -16.61
N TYR A 234 -10.04 2.80 -17.46
CA TYR A 234 -9.49 4.07 -17.01
C TYR A 234 -10.54 5.00 -16.37
N ASP A 235 -11.80 4.91 -16.78
CA ASP A 235 -12.89 5.65 -16.13
C ASP A 235 -13.09 5.18 -14.67
N ASP A 236 -13.02 3.87 -14.42
CA ASP A 236 -13.09 3.31 -13.07
C ASP A 236 -11.89 3.74 -12.21
N ILE A 237 -10.69 3.79 -12.81
CA ILE A 237 -9.49 4.29 -12.13
C ILE A 237 -9.66 5.75 -11.74
N VAL A 238 -10.08 6.63 -12.65
CA VAL A 238 -10.24 8.05 -12.32
C VAL A 238 -11.36 8.26 -11.28
N LYS A 239 -12.46 7.50 -11.34
CA LYS A 239 -13.49 7.50 -10.30
C LYS A 239 -12.93 7.12 -8.94
N HIS A 240 -12.08 6.10 -8.87
CA HIS A 240 -11.38 5.74 -7.63
C HIS A 240 -10.53 6.91 -7.13
N LEU A 241 -9.67 7.48 -7.98
CA LEU A 241 -8.79 8.57 -7.59
C LEU A 241 -9.58 9.78 -7.08
N ASP A 242 -10.71 10.11 -7.71
CA ASP A 242 -11.55 11.23 -7.30
C ASP A 242 -12.21 11.01 -5.92
N ILE A 243 -12.61 9.77 -5.59
CA ILE A 243 -13.10 9.43 -4.24
C ILE A 243 -12.01 9.72 -3.20
N LEU A 244 -10.77 9.26 -3.44
CA LEU A 244 -9.65 9.52 -2.53
C LEU A 244 -9.35 11.01 -2.41
N ARG A 245 -9.33 11.74 -3.53
CA ARG A 245 -9.09 13.19 -3.56
C ARG A 245 -10.14 13.96 -2.76
N LYS A 246 -11.42 13.61 -2.90
CA LYS A 246 -12.52 14.21 -2.14
C LYS A 246 -12.38 13.98 -0.64
N ILE A 247 -12.14 12.73 -0.23
CA ILE A 247 -11.90 12.39 1.18
C ILE A 247 -10.69 13.17 1.71
N GLN A 248 -9.60 13.27 0.95
CA GLN A 248 -8.42 13.99 1.40
C GLN A 248 -8.65 15.49 1.53
N LYS A 249 -9.39 16.11 0.60
CA LYS A 249 -9.74 17.54 0.70
C LYS A 249 -10.64 17.84 1.89
N GLU A 250 -11.51 16.89 2.28
CA GLU A 250 -12.39 17.04 3.43
C GLU A 250 -11.66 16.77 4.76
N THR A 251 -10.82 15.74 4.80
CA THR A 251 -10.30 15.20 6.07
C THR A 251 -8.81 15.43 6.27
N ASN A 252 -8.02 15.52 5.21
CA ASN A 252 -6.56 15.73 5.23
C ASN A 252 -5.77 14.72 6.10
N HIS A 253 -6.16 13.45 6.08
CA HIS A 253 -5.59 12.40 6.95
C HIS A 253 -5.05 11.17 6.20
N PHE A 254 -5.16 11.10 4.86
CA PHE A 254 -4.34 10.17 4.10
C PHE A 254 -2.88 10.59 4.16
N THR A 255 -2.04 9.63 4.51
CA THR A 255 -0.58 9.78 4.59
C THR A 255 0.07 9.56 3.23
N GLU A 256 -0.48 8.65 2.43
CA GLU A 256 0.06 8.27 1.13
C GLU A 256 -1.00 7.64 0.21
N PHE A 257 -0.66 7.59 -1.07
CA PHE A 257 -1.34 6.80 -2.09
C PHE A 257 -0.40 5.71 -2.63
N VAL A 258 -0.90 4.48 -2.67
CA VAL A 258 -0.14 3.30 -3.08
C VAL A 258 -0.82 2.59 -4.26
N PRO A 259 -0.32 2.78 -5.48
CA PRO A 259 -0.66 1.93 -6.62
C PRO A 259 -0.16 0.50 -6.42
N LEU A 260 -1.02 -0.48 -6.67
CA LEU A 260 -0.74 -1.89 -6.54
C LEU A 260 -1.13 -2.61 -7.83
N SER A 261 -0.16 -2.91 -8.70
CA SER A 261 -0.43 -3.76 -9.87
C SER A 261 -0.99 -5.12 -9.44
N PHE A 262 -1.98 -5.58 -10.19
CA PHE A 262 -2.54 -6.92 -10.06
C PHE A 262 -1.48 -7.97 -10.43
N ILE A 263 -1.31 -8.98 -9.58
CA ILE A 263 -0.45 -10.13 -9.85
C ILE A 263 -1.38 -11.33 -10.05
N HIS A 264 -1.42 -11.85 -11.28
CA HIS A 264 -2.38 -12.85 -11.68
C HIS A 264 -2.00 -14.30 -11.34
N THR A 265 -0.70 -14.59 -11.23
CA THR A 265 -0.12 -15.94 -11.30
C THR A 265 -0.75 -16.96 -10.36
N GLU A 266 -1.01 -16.58 -9.11
CA GLU A 266 -1.65 -17.45 -8.11
C GLU A 266 -3.08 -17.01 -7.77
N SER A 267 -3.68 -16.10 -8.56
CA SER A 267 -5.01 -15.59 -8.27
C SER A 267 -6.09 -16.59 -8.71
N PRO A 268 -7.06 -16.94 -7.83
CA PRO A 268 -8.16 -17.84 -8.20
C PRO A 268 -8.95 -17.40 -9.44
N MET A 269 -9.22 -16.11 -9.61
CA MET A 269 -10.03 -15.61 -10.73
C MET A 269 -9.33 -15.73 -12.08
N TYR A 270 -7.99 -15.69 -12.10
CA TYR A 270 -7.20 -15.94 -13.30
C TYR A 270 -7.07 -17.44 -13.55
N ASN A 271 -6.62 -18.20 -12.56
CA ASN A 271 -6.33 -19.63 -12.72
C ASN A 271 -7.58 -20.49 -13.02
N LEU A 272 -8.75 -20.05 -12.54
CA LEU A 272 -10.02 -20.73 -12.80
C LEU A 272 -10.80 -20.11 -13.98
N GLY A 273 -10.26 -19.07 -14.64
CA GLY A 273 -10.92 -18.40 -15.75
C GLY A 273 -12.31 -17.85 -15.41
N LEU A 274 -12.50 -17.32 -14.19
CA LEU A 274 -13.83 -16.96 -13.67
C LEU A 274 -14.46 -15.77 -14.40
N MET A 275 -13.66 -14.97 -15.09
CA MET A 275 -14.06 -13.67 -15.61
C MET A 275 -13.58 -13.48 -17.05
N PRO A 276 -14.48 -13.15 -18.01
CA PRO A 276 -14.05 -12.77 -19.34
C PRO A 276 -13.29 -11.43 -19.30
N ASN A 277 -12.28 -11.29 -20.16
CA ASN A 277 -11.45 -10.09 -20.29
C ASN A 277 -10.60 -9.75 -19.06
N LEU A 278 -10.41 -10.70 -18.14
CA LEU A 278 -9.46 -10.52 -17.05
C LEU A 278 -8.04 -10.41 -17.61
N ARG A 279 -7.35 -9.36 -17.19
CA ARG A 279 -5.97 -9.09 -17.59
C ARG A 279 -4.98 -9.71 -16.62
N GLU A 280 -3.75 -9.89 -17.09
CA GLU A 280 -2.63 -10.46 -16.32
C GLU A 280 -1.96 -9.46 -15.35
N GLY A 281 -2.38 -8.20 -15.37
CA GLY A 281 -1.72 -7.12 -14.65
C GLY A 281 -1.54 -5.90 -15.54
N ALA A 282 -0.97 -4.86 -14.95
CA ALA A 282 -0.62 -3.65 -15.65
C ALA A 282 0.67 -3.84 -16.46
N GLU A 283 0.70 -3.32 -17.68
CA GLU A 283 1.91 -3.21 -18.47
C GLU A 283 2.81 -2.09 -17.93
N GLY A 284 4.10 -2.10 -18.24
CA GLY A 284 5.04 -1.08 -17.74
C GLY A 284 4.65 0.35 -18.11
N SER A 285 4.01 0.56 -19.27
CA SER A 285 3.49 1.87 -19.68
C SER A 285 2.29 2.33 -18.82
N GLU A 286 1.46 1.41 -18.37
CA GLU A 286 0.33 1.69 -17.48
C GLU A 286 0.78 1.92 -16.04
N VAL A 287 1.82 1.21 -15.58
CA VAL A 287 2.46 1.49 -14.29
C VAL A 287 3.01 2.92 -14.28
N LEU A 288 3.68 3.33 -15.36
CA LEU A 288 4.17 4.70 -15.53
C LEU A 288 3.04 5.73 -15.52
N LYS A 289 1.97 5.50 -16.31
CA LYS A 289 0.78 6.35 -16.33
C LYS A 289 0.14 6.46 -14.95
N MET A 290 -0.05 5.35 -14.25
CA MET A 290 -0.69 5.32 -12.94
C MET A 290 0.05 6.23 -11.95
N HIS A 291 1.37 6.12 -11.85
CA HIS A 291 2.15 6.96 -10.92
C HIS A 291 2.18 8.43 -11.35
N ALA A 292 2.45 8.70 -12.64
CA ALA A 292 2.59 10.06 -13.14
C ALA A 292 1.27 10.84 -13.10
N ILE A 293 0.19 10.23 -13.57
CA ILE A 293 -1.13 10.86 -13.56
C ILE A 293 -1.66 10.99 -12.15
N SER A 294 -1.39 10.04 -11.24
CA SER A 294 -1.76 10.20 -9.82
C SER A 294 -1.05 11.38 -9.17
N ARG A 295 0.24 11.62 -9.47
CA ARG A 295 0.95 12.82 -9.01
C ARG A 295 0.31 14.10 -9.50
N ILE A 296 -0.05 14.15 -10.77
CA ILE A 296 -0.71 15.32 -11.36
C ILE A 296 -2.10 15.51 -10.72
N PHE A 297 -2.88 14.44 -10.60
CA PHE A 297 -4.24 14.46 -10.10
C PHE A 297 -4.35 14.81 -8.61
N PHE A 298 -3.41 14.33 -7.80
CA PHE A 298 -3.30 14.61 -6.37
C PHE A 298 -2.37 15.77 -6.03
N ASN A 299 -1.94 16.57 -7.01
CA ASN A 299 -1.04 17.69 -6.76
C ASN A 299 -1.57 18.58 -5.63
N GLN A 300 -0.73 18.86 -4.62
CA GLN A 300 -1.07 19.58 -3.38
C GLN A 300 -2.14 18.94 -2.47
N VAL A 301 -2.65 17.74 -2.79
CA VAL A 301 -3.70 17.04 -2.02
C VAL A 301 -3.14 15.82 -1.28
N ILE A 302 -2.58 14.84 -2.01
CA ILE A 302 -1.88 13.69 -1.42
C ILE A 302 -0.41 13.83 -1.77
N LYS A 303 0.41 14.08 -0.75
CA LYS A 303 1.83 14.43 -0.94
C LYS A 303 2.66 13.23 -1.32
N ASN A 304 2.40 12.09 -0.70
CA ASN A 304 3.24 10.91 -0.83
C ASN A 304 2.60 9.90 -1.78
N ILE A 305 3.35 9.53 -2.81
CA ILE A 305 3.01 8.45 -3.73
C ILE A 305 4.11 7.41 -3.61
N GLN A 306 3.72 6.24 -3.13
CA GLN A 306 4.60 5.09 -2.94
C GLN A 306 4.68 4.29 -4.24
N VAL A 307 5.85 3.73 -4.52
CA VAL A 307 5.98 2.63 -5.48
C VAL A 307 6.22 1.31 -4.74
N SER A 308 5.41 0.30 -5.05
CA SER A 308 5.53 -1.03 -4.43
C SER A 308 6.61 -1.86 -5.13
N TRP A 309 7.82 -1.87 -4.59
CA TRP A 309 8.94 -2.62 -5.17
C TRP A 309 8.69 -4.14 -5.19
N VAL A 310 7.83 -4.67 -4.32
CA VAL A 310 7.42 -6.08 -4.34
C VAL A 310 6.46 -6.41 -5.49
N LYS A 311 5.88 -5.41 -6.15
CA LYS A 311 5.02 -5.62 -7.33
C LYS A 311 5.76 -5.27 -8.62
N GLU A 312 6.46 -4.15 -8.61
CA GLU A 312 7.10 -3.60 -9.82
C GLU A 312 8.56 -4.04 -10.00
N GLY A 313 9.20 -4.50 -8.92
CA GLY A 313 10.63 -4.76 -8.90
C GLY A 313 11.46 -3.49 -8.79
N GLN A 314 12.75 -3.65 -8.46
CA GLN A 314 13.63 -2.54 -8.11
C GLN A 314 13.89 -1.58 -9.29
N LYS A 315 14.09 -2.11 -10.50
CA LYS A 315 14.38 -1.30 -11.70
C LYS A 315 13.21 -0.42 -12.12
N LEU A 316 12.00 -0.98 -12.19
CA LEU A 316 10.81 -0.20 -12.53
C LEU A 316 10.47 0.80 -11.40
N SER A 317 10.73 0.44 -10.14
CA SER A 317 10.61 1.38 -9.02
C SER A 317 11.48 2.62 -9.19
N GLN A 318 12.72 2.48 -9.66
CA GLN A 318 13.59 3.63 -9.96
C GLN A 318 13.00 4.55 -11.05
N ILE A 319 12.36 3.96 -12.07
CA ILE A 319 11.67 4.73 -13.12
C ILE A 319 10.49 5.49 -12.51
N MET A 320 9.68 4.85 -11.65
CA MET A 320 8.54 5.50 -11.00
C MET A 320 8.93 6.65 -10.09
N LEU A 321 10.07 6.53 -9.39
CA LEU A 321 10.64 7.63 -8.60
C LEU A 321 11.03 8.85 -9.46
N CYS A 322 11.26 8.65 -10.76
CA CYS A 322 11.50 9.69 -11.76
C CYS A 322 10.25 10.05 -12.56
N ALA A 323 9.07 9.59 -12.12
CA ALA A 323 7.79 9.80 -12.79
C ALA A 323 6.67 10.15 -11.80
N GLY A 324 7.01 10.80 -10.68
CA GLY A 324 6.03 11.35 -9.74
C GLY A 324 5.95 10.65 -8.38
N ALA A 325 6.50 9.45 -8.22
CA ALA A 325 6.61 8.78 -6.92
C ALA A 325 7.74 9.40 -6.06
N ASN A 326 7.59 9.36 -4.75
CA ASN A 326 8.57 9.92 -3.80
C ASN A 326 8.85 9.01 -2.61
N ASP A 327 8.35 7.77 -2.63
CA ASP A 327 8.48 6.84 -1.52
C ASP A 327 8.64 5.41 -2.04
N LEU A 328 9.62 4.68 -1.49
CA LEU A 328 9.87 3.27 -1.80
C LEU A 328 9.10 2.33 -0.87
N GLY A 329 8.39 2.87 0.12
CA GLY A 329 7.63 2.08 1.07
C GLY A 329 8.50 1.35 2.08
N GLY A 330 8.07 0.15 2.46
CA GLY A 330 8.66 -0.62 3.55
C GLY A 330 9.85 -1.49 3.13
N CYS A 331 10.76 -1.77 4.07
CA CYS A 331 11.67 -2.93 3.97
C CYS A 331 10.91 -4.26 3.96
N LEU A 332 9.69 -4.26 4.50
CA LEU A 332 8.72 -5.36 4.52
C LEU A 332 9.29 -6.66 5.07
N ILE A 333 9.95 -6.64 6.24
CA ILE A 333 10.44 -7.88 6.86
C ILE A 333 9.29 -8.92 6.87
N ASN A 334 9.50 -10.08 6.24
CA ASN A 334 8.47 -11.12 5.98
C ASN A 334 7.31 -10.73 5.04
N GLU A 335 7.55 -10.05 3.92
CA GLU A 335 6.49 -9.88 2.91
C GLU A 335 6.00 -11.25 2.40
N SER A 336 4.73 -11.54 2.66
CA SER A 336 4.13 -12.85 2.38
C SER A 336 2.97 -12.79 1.39
N ILE A 337 2.29 -11.64 1.23
CA ILE A 337 1.06 -11.53 0.43
C ILE A 337 1.42 -11.52 -1.06
N SER A 338 2.31 -10.61 -1.47
CA SER A 338 2.76 -10.48 -2.85
C SER A 338 3.58 -11.69 -3.27
N THR A 339 4.42 -12.21 -2.38
CA THR A 339 5.15 -13.47 -2.63
C THR A 339 4.19 -14.64 -2.82
N SER A 340 3.12 -14.76 -2.02
CA SER A 340 2.11 -15.81 -2.21
C SER A 340 1.28 -15.62 -3.48
N ALA A 341 1.18 -14.39 -4.00
CA ALA A 341 0.55 -14.10 -5.27
C ALA A 341 1.44 -14.40 -6.50
N GLY A 342 2.73 -14.71 -6.28
CA GLY A 342 3.69 -15.05 -7.33
C GLY A 342 4.81 -14.02 -7.57
N SER A 343 4.92 -12.98 -6.74
CA SER A 343 6.03 -12.02 -6.85
C SER A 343 7.40 -12.68 -6.64
N LEU A 344 8.36 -12.34 -7.50
CA LEU A 344 9.74 -12.84 -7.47
C LEU A 344 10.74 -11.86 -6.84
N TYR A 345 10.28 -10.71 -6.34
CA TYR A 345 11.16 -9.63 -5.89
C TYR A 345 11.64 -9.75 -4.44
N GLY A 346 11.24 -10.83 -3.76
CA GLY A 346 11.72 -11.18 -2.43
C GLY A 346 10.83 -10.67 -1.29
N GLN A 347 11.24 -11.01 -0.07
CA GLN A 347 10.47 -10.78 1.16
C GLN A 347 11.09 -9.72 2.07
N ILE A 348 12.24 -9.15 1.69
CA ILE A 348 12.95 -8.08 2.40
C ILE A 348 13.76 -7.29 1.36
N LEU A 349 13.66 -5.96 1.38
CA LEU A 349 14.60 -5.07 0.69
C LEU A 349 15.35 -4.23 1.74
N ARG A 350 16.66 -4.44 1.86
CA ARG A 350 17.42 -3.94 3.02
C ARG A 350 17.69 -2.43 2.91
N PRO A 351 17.89 -1.71 4.04
CA PRO A 351 18.12 -0.27 4.03
C PRO A 351 19.29 0.16 3.14
N LYS A 352 20.42 -0.57 3.11
CA LYS A 352 21.54 -0.26 2.21
C LYS A 352 21.17 -0.36 0.74
N GLU A 353 20.38 -1.36 0.36
CA GLU A 353 19.90 -1.54 -1.01
C GLU A 353 18.94 -0.41 -1.39
N MET A 354 17.99 -0.06 -0.52
CA MET A 354 17.08 1.08 -0.72
C MET A 354 17.85 2.39 -0.91
N LYS A 355 18.83 2.67 -0.04
CA LYS A 355 19.69 3.85 -0.17
C LYS A 355 20.41 3.86 -1.52
N LYS A 356 20.98 2.72 -1.95
CA LYS A 356 21.66 2.61 -3.25
C LYS A 356 20.71 2.86 -4.41
N LEU A 357 19.51 2.25 -4.42
CA LEU A 357 18.51 2.44 -5.48
C LEU A 357 18.11 3.90 -5.66
N VAL A 358 17.92 4.63 -4.56
CA VAL A 358 17.58 6.06 -4.60
C VAL A 358 18.77 6.90 -5.03
N SER A 359 19.95 6.66 -4.44
CA SER A 359 21.15 7.46 -4.73
C SER A 359 21.64 7.33 -6.17
N SER A 360 21.49 6.14 -6.79
CA SER A 360 21.94 5.91 -8.17
C SER A 360 21.13 6.65 -9.23
N ILE A 361 19.93 7.15 -8.88
CA ILE A 361 19.12 8.02 -9.73
C ILE A 361 19.23 9.50 -9.34
N GLY A 362 20.25 9.86 -8.54
CA GLY A 362 20.55 11.23 -8.17
C GLY A 362 19.59 11.84 -7.12
N LYS A 363 18.84 11.01 -6.39
CA LYS A 363 17.93 11.43 -5.31
C LYS A 363 18.55 11.16 -3.93
N ILE A 364 17.99 11.77 -2.90
CA ILE A 364 18.48 11.66 -1.51
C ILE A 364 17.59 10.65 -0.75
N PRO A 365 18.11 9.48 -0.35
CA PRO A 365 17.33 8.55 0.46
C PRO A 365 17.13 9.09 1.88
N ALA A 366 15.97 8.80 2.46
CA ALA A 366 15.68 9.11 3.84
C ALA A 366 14.82 8.02 4.50
N GLN A 367 15.18 7.66 5.74
CA GLN A 367 14.32 6.82 6.57
C GLN A 367 13.22 7.68 7.19
N ARG A 368 11.97 7.23 7.12
CA ARG A 368 10.81 7.89 7.72
C ARG A 368 10.11 7.03 8.76
N THR A 369 9.28 7.66 9.59
CA THR A 369 8.21 6.99 10.32
C THR A 369 7.01 6.73 9.40
N SER A 370 6.02 5.96 9.88
CA SER A 370 4.72 5.75 9.21
C SER A 370 3.94 7.05 8.99
N SER A 371 4.14 8.04 9.86
CA SER A 371 3.55 9.38 9.75
C SER A 371 4.39 10.34 8.90
N TYR A 372 5.33 9.84 8.10
CA TYR A 372 6.24 10.61 7.23
C TYR A 372 7.15 11.62 7.94
N LYS A 373 7.42 11.45 9.24
CA LYS A 373 8.49 12.20 9.91
C LYS A 373 9.82 11.61 9.50
N ILE A 374 10.75 12.45 9.03
CA ILE A 374 12.10 12.01 8.66
C ILE A 374 12.88 11.67 9.94
N ILE A 375 13.44 10.47 9.97
CA ILE A 375 14.31 9.98 11.02
C ILE A 375 15.75 10.33 10.66
N ASN A 376 16.21 9.89 9.48
CA ASN A 376 17.55 10.11 8.97
C ASN A 376 17.50 10.44 7.48
N LYS A 377 18.33 11.40 7.04
CA LYS A 377 18.64 11.63 5.62
C LYS A 377 20.07 11.19 5.36
N TYR A 378 20.32 10.63 4.17
CA TYR A 378 21.65 10.14 3.80
C TYR A 378 22.12 10.88 2.56
N GLU A 379 22.98 11.88 2.74
CA GLU A 379 23.40 12.83 1.69
C GLU A 379 24.80 12.52 1.13
N THR A 380 25.63 11.84 1.93
CA THR A 380 27.00 11.48 1.57
C THR A 380 27.12 10.03 1.14
N LYS A 381 28.16 9.72 0.35
CA LYS A 381 28.48 8.35 -0.05
C LYS A 381 28.75 7.44 1.15
N GLU A 382 29.38 7.97 2.19
CA GLU A 382 29.68 7.22 3.43
C GLU A 382 28.39 6.82 4.15
N GLU A 383 27.44 7.74 4.32
CA GLU A 383 26.12 7.47 4.91
C GLU A 383 25.32 6.44 4.11
N ILE A 384 25.41 6.49 2.77
CA ILE A 384 24.75 5.54 1.87
C ILE A 384 25.36 4.13 2.01
N GLU A 385 26.69 4.02 2.08
CA GLU A 385 27.39 2.72 2.19
C GLU A 385 27.34 2.12 3.60
N ASN A 386 27.12 2.94 4.64
CA ASN A 386 27.00 2.48 6.02
C ASN A 386 25.84 1.49 6.18
N GLU A 387 26.08 0.41 6.91
CA GLU A 387 25.11 -0.66 7.11
C GLU A 387 24.27 -0.41 8.37
N SER A 388 22.96 -0.48 8.22
CA SER A 388 22.02 -0.55 9.34
C SER A 388 22.14 -1.89 10.08
N ILE A 389 21.46 -2.00 11.22
CA ILE A 389 21.37 -3.26 11.96
C ILE A 389 20.74 -4.33 11.05
N LEU A 390 19.64 -4.02 10.36
CA LEU A 390 18.94 -4.95 9.46
C LEU A 390 19.82 -5.41 8.28
N ASP A 391 20.74 -4.57 7.80
CA ASP A 391 21.67 -4.94 6.71
C ASP A 391 22.62 -6.08 7.10
N LYS A 392 22.88 -6.28 8.40
CA LYS A 392 23.83 -7.28 8.92
C LYS A 392 23.16 -8.58 9.38
N VAL A 393 21.83 -8.64 9.34
CA VAL A 393 21.06 -9.77 9.88
C VAL A 393 20.96 -10.89 8.85
N ASP A 394 21.09 -12.13 9.32
CA ASP A 394 20.75 -13.33 8.56
C ASP A 394 19.21 -13.38 8.41
N PRO A 395 18.68 -13.36 7.17
CA PRO A 395 17.25 -13.29 6.96
C PRO A 395 16.51 -14.55 7.45
N THR A 396 17.19 -15.68 7.66
CA THR A 396 16.60 -16.92 8.17
C THR A 396 16.02 -16.77 9.58
N VAL A 397 16.51 -15.80 10.37
CA VAL A 397 15.98 -15.49 11.71
C VAL A 397 14.51 -15.08 11.67
N PHE A 398 14.06 -14.52 10.54
CA PHE A 398 12.67 -14.08 10.38
C PHE A 398 11.71 -15.21 9.98
N GLY A 399 12.23 -16.38 9.60
CA GLY A 399 11.49 -17.46 8.96
C GLY A 399 10.87 -17.06 7.62
N SER A 400 10.13 -17.98 7.01
CA SER A 400 9.39 -17.76 5.77
C SER A 400 7.92 -18.12 5.88
N TYR A 401 7.09 -17.62 4.95
CA TYR A 401 5.69 -18.03 4.84
C TYR A 401 5.54 -19.55 4.63
N LYS A 402 6.43 -20.15 3.82
CA LYS A 402 6.43 -21.60 3.54
C LYS A 402 6.72 -22.41 4.81
N GLU A 403 7.66 -21.96 5.63
CA GLU A 403 7.90 -22.59 6.93
C GLU A 403 6.69 -22.40 7.84
N LEU A 404 6.12 -21.20 7.89
CA LEU A 404 5.00 -20.87 8.79
C LEU A 404 3.80 -21.80 8.62
N ILE A 405 3.38 -22.08 7.39
CA ILE A 405 2.24 -22.95 7.10
C ILE A 405 2.48 -24.42 7.46
N THR A 406 3.75 -24.83 7.65
CA THR A 406 4.10 -26.20 8.09
C THR A 406 4.17 -26.35 9.62
N ILE A 407 4.15 -25.25 10.36
CA ILE A 407 4.27 -25.27 11.82
C ILE A 407 2.93 -25.70 12.45
N ASN A 408 2.86 -26.98 12.85
CA ASN A 408 1.65 -27.57 13.42
C ASN A 408 1.08 -26.84 14.65
N LYS A 409 1.92 -26.16 15.45
CA LYS A 409 1.45 -25.39 16.62
C LYS A 409 0.56 -24.18 16.27
N PHE A 410 0.64 -23.68 15.04
CA PHE A 410 -0.15 -22.54 14.57
C PHE A 410 -1.28 -22.93 13.63
N ARG A 411 -1.41 -24.22 13.29
CA ARG A 411 -2.44 -24.70 12.38
C ARG A 411 -3.82 -24.30 12.90
N TYR A 412 -4.60 -23.68 12.02
CA TYR A 412 -5.96 -23.30 12.33
C TYR A 412 -6.81 -24.55 12.57
N LYS A 413 -7.61 -24.53 13.64
CA LYS A 413 -8.58 -25.56 13.95
C LYS A 413 -9.92 -24.89 14.16
N LEU A 414 -10.93 -25.32 13.42
CA LEU A 414 -12.29 -24.87 13.65
C LEU A 414 -12.69 -25.30 15.06
N LYS A 415 -13.00 -24.32 15.92
CA LYS A 415 -13.47 -24.54 17.28
C LYS A 415 -14.98 -24.72 17.30
#